data_AF-A0A7K4RIJ4-F1
#
_entry.id   AF-A0A7K4RIJ4-F1
#
_cell.length_a   1.000
_cell.length_b   1.000
_cell.length_c   1.000
_cell.angle_alpha   90.00
_cell.angle_beta   90.00
_cell.angle_gamma   90.00
#
_symmetry.space_group_name_H-M   'P 1'
#
loop_
_entity.id
_entity.type
_entity.pdbx_description
1 polymer ?
#
loop_
_entity_poly.entity_id
_entity_poly.type
_entity_poly.pdbx_seq_one_letter_code
_entity_poly.pdbx_strand_id
1 'polypeptide(L)'
;RVPRPARSLLRGLLCPPGSRLGVRGGARDFQGLRLFRGLPWGSLRATRPPFGPFAPAGAAGAADTSNFDVIDDAPSRPELLGDPGAPPELGFHLPFVGY
;
A
#
# COMPACT_ATOMS: atom_id res chain seq x y z
N ARG A 1 -7.71 -22.31 14.26
CA ARG A 1 -8.31 -21.32 15.21
C ARG A 1 -7.41 -20.09 15.27
N VAL A 2 -7.95 -18.88 15.26
CA VAL A 2 -7.14 -17.64 15.30
C VAL A 2 -6.52 -17.42 16.70
N PRO A 3 -5.20 -17.17 16.81
CA PRO A 3 -4.53 -16.92 18.10
C PRO A 3 -5.17 -15.76 18.89
N ARG A 4 -5.17 -15.85 20.23
CA ARG A 4 -5.65 -14.75 21.11
C ARG A 4 -4.93 -13.41 20.80
N PRO A 5 -3.60 -13.36 20.65
CA PRO A 5 -2.90 -12.10 20.32
C PRO A 5 -3.35 -11.47 19.00
N ALA A 6 -3.64 -12.28 17.98
CA ALA A 6 -4.14 -11.80 16.69
C ALA A 6 -5.55 -11.18 16.83
N ARG A 7 -6.44 -11.79 17.62
CA ARG A 7 -7.75 -11.21 17.92
C ARG A 7 -7.66 -9.91 18.72
N SER A 8 -6.69 -9.80 19.64
CA SER A 8 -6.43 -8.57 20.38
C SER A 8 -5.98 -7.43 19.46
N LEU A 9 -5.09 -7.69 18.50
CA LEU A 9 -4.70 -6.72 17.48
C LEU A 9 -5.94 -6.22 16.70
N LEU A 10 -6.75 -7.14 16.17
CA LEU A 10 -7.93 -6.79 15.39
C LEU A 10 -8.92 -5.91 16.18
N ARG A 11 -9.19 -6.24 17.45
CA ARG A 11 -10.06 -5.43 18.31
C ARG A 11 -9.50 -4.04 18.60
N GLY A 12 -8.18 -3.91 18.70
CA GLY A 12 -7.52 -2.61 18.88
C GLY A 12 -7.48 -1.75 17.62
N LEU A 13 -7.66 -2.33 16.44
CA LEU A 13 -7.75 -1.60 15.16
C LEU A 13 -9.20 -1.28 14.78
N LEU A 14 -10.09 -2.28 14.90
CA LEU A 14 -11.50 -2.21 14.56
C LEU A 14 -12.31 -1.70 15.77
N CYS A 15 -12.07 -0.45 16.13
CA CYS A 15 -12.71 0.24 17.24
C CYS A 15 -12.85 1.74 16.95
N PRO A 16 -13.59 2.49 17.80
CA PRO A 16 -13.70 3.93 17.67
C PRO A 16 -12.33 4.63 17.63
N PRO A 17 -12.19 5.75 16.90
CA PRO A 17 -10.90 6.41 16.71
C PRO A 17 -10.15 6.76 18.01
N GLY A 18 -10.86 7.17 19.06
CA GLY A 18 -10.26 7.58 20.33
C GLY A 18 -9.61 6.45 21.16
N SER A 19 -9.90 5.19 20.84
CA SER A 19 -9.33 4.01 21.50
C SER A 19 -8.48 3.15 20.57
N ARG A 20 -8.32 3.57 19.31
CA ARG A 20 -7.57 2.83 18.30
C ARG A 20 -6.09 2.78 18.63
N LEU A 21 -5.47 1.61 18.47
CA LEU A 21 -4.03 1.43 18.57
C LEU A 21 -3.31 2.47 17.70
N GLY A 22 -2.27 3.10 18.25
CA GLY A 22 -1.49 4.14 17.60
C GLY A 22 -1.93 5.56 17.95
N VAL A 23 -3.09 5.76 18.60
CA VAL A 23 -3.56 7.10 18.96
C VAL A 23 -2.72 7.78 20.04
N ARG A 24 -2.06 7.00 20.92
CA ARG A 24 -1.22 7.55 22.01
C ARG A 24 0.26 7.38 21.75
N GLY A 25 0.69 6.17 21.38
CA GLY A 25 2.12 5.83 21.21
C GLY A 25 2.55 5.64 19.77
N GLY A 26 1.68 5.89 18.79
CA GLY A 26 1.96 5.64 17.37
C GLY A 26 2.39 4.18 17.15
N ALA A 27 3.47 3.98 16.41
CA ALA A 27 4.00 2.64 16.14
C ALA A 27 4.39 1.85 17.41
N ARG A 28 4.73 2.52 18.53
CA ARG A 28 5.13 1.84 19.78
C ARG A 28 4.01 1.04 20.41
N ASP A 29 2.76 1.46 20.21
CA ASP A 29 1.57 0.73 20.69
C ASP A 29 1.51 -0.69 20.09
N PHE A 30 2.01 -0.85 18.86
CA PHE A 30 2.08 -2.14 18.17
C PHE A 30 3.28 -2.97 18.63
N GLN A 31 4.43 -2.34 18.87
CA GLN A 31 5.66 -3.03 19.29
C GLN A 31 5.48 -3.76 20.63
N GLY A 32 4.63 -3.24 21.52
CA GLY A 32 4.29 -3.87 22.81
C GLY A 32 3.32 -5.05 22.73
N LEU A 33 2.73 -5.33 21.57
CA LEU A 33 1.76 -6.42 21.43
C LEU A 33 2.45 -7.79 21.48
N ARG A 34 1.85 -8.72 22.23
CA ARG A 34 2.33 -10.12 22.30
C ARG A 34 2.41 -10.82 20.95
N LEU A 35 1.63 -10.37 19.97
CA LEU A 35 1.66 -10.90 18.60
C LEU A 35 3.03 -10.69 17.94
N PHE A 36 3.70 -9.57 18.23
CA PHE A 36 4.97 -9.19 17.62
C PHE A 36 6.16 -9.37 18.57
N ARG A 37 6.00 -10.17 19.63
CA ARG A 37 7.07 -10.42 20.60
C ARG A 37 8.26 -11.09 19.89
N GLY A 38 9.45 -10.52 20.06
CA GLY A 38 10.67 -11.03 19.44
C GLY A 38 10.89 -10.56 18.00
N LEU A 39 9.99 -9.75 17.44
CA LEU A 39 10.22 -9.13 16.14
C LEU A 39 11.34 -8.08 16.25
N PRO A 40 12.40 -8.17 15.44
CA PRO A 40 13.52 -7.24 15.51
C PRO A 40 13.19 -5.96 14.72
N TRP A 41 12.33 -5.10 15.28
CA TRP A 41 11.80 -3.91 14.58
C TRP A 41 12.86 -3.02 13.93
N GLY A 42 14.02 -2.84 14.56
CA GLY A 42 15.12 -2.03 14.03
C GLY A 42 15.85 -2.63 12.82
N SER A 43 15.83 -3.95 12.68
CA SER A 43 16.50 -4.67 11.57
C SER A 43 15.54 -5.47 10.71
N LEU A 44 14.22 -5.24 10.83
CA LEU A 44 13.18 -6.00 10.15
C LEU A 44 13.41 -6.08 8.63
N ARG A 45 13.85 -4.98 8.01
CA ARG A 45 14.17 -4.91 6.58
C ARG A 45 15.34 -5.80 6.15
N ALA A 46 16.27 -6.08 7.06
CA ALA A 46 17.42 -6.94 6.81
C ALA A 46 17.12 -8.43 7.11
N THR A 47 15.95 -8.74 7.68
CA THR A 47 15.55 -10.13 7.91
C THR A 47 15.10 -10.78 6.61
N ARG A 48 15.35 -12.09 6.47
CA ARG A 48 14.87 -12.86 5.32
C ARG A 48 13.33 -12.88 5.35
N PRO A 49 12.63 -12.43 4.29
CA PRO A 49 11.18 -12.50 4.25
C PRO A 49 10.73 -13.97 4.17
N PRO A 50 9.56 -14.30 4.74
CA PRO A 50 9.03 -15.66 4.70
C PRO A 50 8.65 -16.10 3.27
N PHE A 51 8.37 -15.14 2.38
CA PHE A 51 8.03 -15.37 0.97
C PHE A 51 8.77 -14.35 0.10
N GLY A 52 9.36 -14.81 -1.01
CA GLY A 52 9.86 -13.96 -2.08
C GLY A 52 8.82 -13.79 -3.19
N PRO A 53 8.95 -12.78 -4.06
CA PRO A 53 8.09 -12.65 -5.23
C PRO A 53 8.21 -13.89 -6.12
N PHE A 54 7.09 -14.28 -6.74
CA PHE A 54 7.13 -15.32 -7.76
C PHE A 54 7.87 -14.75 -8.98
N ALA A 55 8.84 -15.52 -9.48
CA ALA A 55 9.61 -15.18 -10.67
C ALA A 55 9.51 -16.40 -11.62
N PRO A 56 8.81 -16.28 -12.75
CA PRO A 56 8.74 -17.38 -13.72
C PRO A 56 10.13 -17.70 -14.26
N ALA A 57 10.41 -18.99 -14.45
CA ALA A 57 11.70 -19.46 -14.96
C ALA A 57 11.90 -18.94 -16.39
N GLY A 58 12.76 -17.92 -16.56
CA GLY A 58 13.24 -17.51 -17.88
C GLY A 58 13.39 -16.01 -18.11
N ALA A 59 12.65 -15.14 -17.41
CA ALA A 59 12.80 -13.69 -17.56
C ALA A 59 11.97 -12.91 -16.53
N ALA A 60 12.30 -12.99 -15.24
CA ALA A 60 11.86 -11.96 -14.30
C ALA A 60 12.72 -10.70 -14.53
N GLY A 61 12.43 -9.98 -15.62
CA GLY A 61 13.04 -8.69 -15.89
C GLY A 61 12.46 -7.61 -14.97
N ALA A 62 13.07 -6.42 -14.95
CA ALA A 62 12.55 -5.29 -14.19
C ALA A 62 11.13 -4.85 -14.59
N ALA A 63 10.63 -5.35 -15.73
CA ALA A 63 9.28 -5.12 -16.26
C ALA A 63 8.34 -6.33 -16.09
N ASP A 64 8.69 -7.35 -15.30
CA ASP A 64 7.82 -8.50 -15.03
C ASP A 64 6.58 -8.07 -14.23
N THR A 65 5.40 -8.24 -14.81
CA THR A 65 4.09 -7.92 -14.22
C THR A 65 3.32 -9.16 -13.74
N SER A 66 3.93 -10.35 -13.72
CA SER A 66 3.27 -11.62 -13.40
C SER A 66 2.67 -11.72 -11.99
N ASN A 67 3.09 -10.85 -11.06
CA ASN A 67 2.53 -10.77 -9.71
C ASN A 67 1.30 -9.84 -9.62
N PHE A 68 0.83 -9.28 -10.74
CA PHE A 68 -0.34 -8.40 -10.82
C PHE A 68 -1.40 -9.02 -11.74
N ASP A 69 -2.67 -8.86 -11.38
CA ASP A 69 -3.78 -9.21 -12.26
C ASP A 69 -3.78 -8.25 -13.47
N VAL A 70 -3.93 -8.80 -14.68
CA VAL A 70 -4.08 -7.99 -15.90
C VAL A 70 -5.52 -7.48 -15.94
N ILE A 71 -5.70 -6.16 -15.86
CA ILE A 71 -6.98 -5.49 -16.04
C ILE A 71 -7.01 -4.94 -17.47
N ASP A 72 -8.01 -5.33 -18.26
CA ASP A 72 -8.26 -4.73 -19.57
C ASP A 72 -8.82 -3.31 -19.39
N ASP A 73 -7.95 -2.34 -19.14
CA ASP A 73 -8.30 -0.93 -19.12
C ASP A 73 -8.27 -0.37 -20.55
N ALA A 74 -9.25 -0.75 -21.37
CA ALA A 74 -9.60 0.11 -22.49
C ALA A 74 -10.29 1.35 -21.88
N PRO A 75 -9.71 2.56 -21.93
CA PRO A 75 -10.42 3.74 -21.48
C PRO A 75 -11.70 3.85 -22.31
N SER A 76 -12.86 3.76 -21.65
CA SER A 76 -14.18 3.77 -22.29
C SER A 76 -14.45 5.09 -23.02
N ARG A 77 -13.61 6.10 -22.80
CA ARG A 77 -13.70 7.40 -23.44
C ARG A 77 -12.31 8.06 -23.42
N PRO A 78 -11.88 8.73 -24.51
CA PRO A 78 -10.75 9.65 -24.47
C PRO A 78 -11.16 10.90 -23.67
N GLU A 79 -11.34 10.76 -22.36
CA GLU A 79 -11.65 11.86 -21.46
C GLU A 79 -10.34 12.52 -21.05
N LEU A 80 -9.92 13.58 -21.77
CA LEU A 80 -9.18 14.73 -21.22
C LEU A 80 -8.55 15.62 -22.29
N LEU A 81 -8.60 15.27 -23.57
CA LEU A 81 -8.40 16.29 -24.59
C LEU A 81 -9.71 17.06 -24.73
N GLY A 82 -9.69 18.33 -24.31
CA GLY A 82 -10.71 19.28 -24.75
C GLY A 82 -10.84 19.23 -26.28
N ASP A 83 -11.99 19.68 -26.80
CA ASP A 83 -12.29 19.56 -28.22
C ASP A 83 -11.10 19.98 -29.09
N PRO A 84 -10.68 19.18 -30.08
CA PRO A 84 -9.56 19.52 -30.95
C PRO A 84 -9.84 20.88 -31.61
N GLY A 85 -9.08 21.91 -31.22
CA GLY A 85 -9.23 23.28 -31.71
C GLY A 85 -9.76 24.30 -30.69
N ALA A 86 -10.15 23.88 -29.48
CA ALA A 86 -10.45 24.82 -28.39
C ALA A 86 -9.16 25.55 -27.94
N PRO A 87 -9.18 26.89 -27.73
CA PRO A 87 -8.04 27.59 -27.16
C PRO A 87 -7.76 27.00 -25.77
N PRO A 88 -6.48 26.76 -25.40
CA PRO A 88 -6.17 26.21 -24.10
C PRO A 88 -6.71 27.14 -23.01
N GLU A 89 -7.53 26.60 -22.10
CA GLU A 89 -7.97 27.34 -20.93
C GLU A 89 -6.75 27.80 -20.14
N LEU A 90 -6.69 29.11 -19.88
CA LEU A 90 -5.58 29.70 -19.15
C LEU A 90 -5.53 29.07 -17.74
N GLY A 91 -4.44 28.38 -17.42
CA GLY A 91 -4.25 27.76 -16.10
C GLY A 91 -4.53 26.26 -16.02
N PHE A 92 -4.87 25.59 -17.14
CA PHE A 92 -5.05 24.13 -17.20
C PHE A 92 -3.87 23.34 -16.59
N HIS A 93 -2.66 23.86 -16.72
CA HIS A 93 -1.46 23.19 -16.20
C HIS A 93 -1.10 23.56 -14.75
N LEU A 94 -1.79 24.52 -14.13
CA LEU A 94 -1.47 24.97 -12.76
C LEU A 94 -1.57 23.86 -11.69
N PRO A 95 -2.54 22.92 -11.76
CA PRO A 95 -2.60 21.81 -10.81
C PRO A 95 -1.36 20.89 -10.83
N PHE A 96 -0.54 20.96 -11.87
CA PHE A 96 0.64 20.09 -12.05
C PHE A 96 1.96 20.80 -11.74
N VAL A 97 1.94 22.06 -11.29
CA VAL A 97 3.19 22.75 -10.93
C VAL A 97 3.76 22.13 -9.66
N GLY A 98 4.98 21.59 -9.75
CA GLY A 98 5.66 20.94 -8.63
C GLY A 98 5.30 19.47 -8.43
N TYR A 99 4.47 18.91 -9.32
CA TYR A 99 4.55 17.48 -9.65
C TYR A 99 5.85 17.22 -10.42
#